data_AF-A0A5K7YYF9-F1
#
_entry.id   AF-A0A5K7YYF9-F1
#
_cell.length_a   1.000
_cell.length_b   1.000
_cell.length_c   1.000
_cell.angle_alpha   90.00
_cell.angle_beta   90.00
_cell.angle_gamma   90.00
#
_symmetry.space_group_name_H-M   'P 1'
#
loop_
_entity.id
_entity.type
_entity.pdbx_description
1 polymer ?
#
loop_
_entity_poly.entity_id
_entity_poly.type
_entity_poly.pdbx_seq_one_letter_code
_entity_poly.pdbx_strand_id
1 'polypeptide(L)'
;MFLDKPEQNRKKISHRFLSIIWKMPLFLELSALFLFFFFSLHPALASAQSRLNETVVPFANADHGDWQIHPKSLQVSRNSTQFSCVAKKNSEYAAIINGKLQRPFKKIGMGTPIISPNGKHVAYTAYTQGKWHMIIDGQMHSGFDNASPPMFSPDSDHMAYGVQYGKKQAVVLDGKIGPHFDGILLRPGQFKFSPDSSRLAYIVAKDEKMALVVNGKMDDSYDAVAKPSFSPDGKRLAYTLKKKDRWHVSENGKLGPGFDAVDVPLFSPDSKHVAYLAQSGQKMLLVVDGQKNSQWDAVANPIYSLDSRRLAYVGVNKNKWLMVIDGEDGERFDRIGAFKFSPDSKRIAYSAQDGHEWTMIVDGKKQERFDIVSIPVFSPDSATFAYAAKKNDLWKVVFNGMPGPAYDTVTMPAFSPDGNRTVYMAQKSDKWTVVVDGQEGPWFDGTSLATFSPDSKHVAYLVKRGQAWSLAVDGLPGEKLFIGGVKGAALVFDSKTRFHTLVMGVDGHAFARVDVEIAE
;
A
#
# COMPACT_ATOMS: atom_id res chain seq x y z
N MET A 1 3.70 27.91 -45.13
CA MET A 1 4.54 28.47 -46.21
C MET A 1 5.48 27.33 -46.62
N PHE A 2 4.99 26.38 -47.41
CA PHE A 2 5.13 26.29 -48.90
C PHE A 2 6.61 26.19 -49.29
N LEU A 3 7.11 25.18 -50.01
CA LEU A 3 6.66 24.58 -51.28
C LEU A 3 7.18 23.12 -51.37
N ASP A 4 6.36 22.09 -51.63
CA ASP A 4 5.93 21.51 -52.92
C ASP A 4 6.94 20.55 -53.62
N LYS A 5 6.70 19.22 -53.48
CA LYS A 5 6.19 18.22 -54.48
C LYS A 5 6.62 18.30 -55.98
N PRO A 6 6.37 17.28 -56.86
CA PRO A 6 6.09 15.83 -56.69
C PRO A 6 6.56 14.88 -57.87
N GLU A 7 6.09 13.61 -57.84
CA GLU A 7 5.80 12.67 -58.99
C GLU A 7 6.99 12.09 -59.80
N GLN A 8 6.97 10.93 -60.47
CA GLN A 8 6.08 9.79 -60.75
C GLN A 8 6.99 8.74 -61.45
N ASN A 9 6.79 7.43 -61.27
CA ASN A 9 6.60 6.52 -62.43
C ASN A 9 6.21 5.08 -62.07
N ARG A 10 5.23 4.59 -62.83
CA ARG A 10 4.68 3.22 -62.87
C ARG A 10 5.26 2.43 -64.07
N LYS A 11 4.93 1.13 -64.09
CA LYS A 11 4.86 0.14 -65.23
C LYS A 11 6.12 -0.73 -65.37
N LYS A 12 6.09 -2.05 -65.65
CA LYS A 12 5.15 -3.00 -66.33
C LYS A 12 5.59 -4.44 -65.93
N ILE A 13 4.72 -5.38 -65.53
CA ILE A 13 4.02 -6.44 -66.31
C ILE A 13 4.89 -7.35 -67.20
N SER A 14 4.85 -8.67 -66.93
CA SER A 14 4.70 -9.84 -67.86
C SER A 14 5.45 -11.08 -67.30
N HIS A 15 5.19 -12.36 -67.62
CA HIS A 15 4.00 -13.19 -67.86
C HIS A 15 4.53 -14.65 -67.97
N ARG A 16 3.85 -15.64 -67.33
CA ARG A 16 3.75 -17.09 -67.69
C ARG A 16 5.06 -17.95 -67.62
N PHE A 17 5.08 -19.25 -67.27
CA PHE A 17 4.31 -20.38 -67.83
C PHE A 17 4.54 -21.73 -67.06
N LEU A 18 3.53 -22.63 -67.14
CA LEU A 18 3.47 -24.13 -66.99
C LEU A 18 3.92 -24.78 -65.66
N SER A 19 3.06 -25.38 -64.82
CA SER A 19 2.18 -26.58 -64.94
C SER A 19 2.88 -27.92 -64.66
N ILE A 20 2.29 -28.76 -63.79
CA ILE A 20 1.97 -30.19 -64.03
C ILE A 20 0.95 -30.65 -62.98
N ILE A 21 -0.10 -31.30 -63.48
CA ILE A 21 -1.28 -31.89 -62.81
C ILE A 21 -1.11 -33.42 -62.76
N TRP A 22 -2.02 -34.11 -62.06
CA TRP A 22 -2.44 -35.54 -62.06
C TRP A 22 -2.19 -36.17 -60.67
N LYS A 23 -3.13 -36.81 -59.96
CA LYS A 23 -4.42 -37.44 -60.31
C LYS A 23 -5.17 -37.84 -59.01
N MET A 24 -6.44 -37.45 -58.84
CA MET A 24 -7.42 -38.16 -57.96
C MET A 24 -8.05 -39.34 -58.74
N PRO A 25 -8.80 -40.25 -58.09
CA PRO A 25 -10.28 -40.12 -57.98
C PRO A 25 -10.82 -40.49 -56.58
N LEU A 26 -11.80 -39.79 -55.97
CA LEU A 26 -13.22 -39.56 -56.29
C LEU A 26 -14.15 -40.65 -55.70
N PHE A 27 -14.97 -40.31 -54.70
CA PHE A 27 -16.32 -40.87 -54.50
C PHE A 27 -17.22 -39.92 -53.67
N LEU A 28 -18.29 -39.44 -54.35
CA LEU A 28 -19.60 -38.84 -54.00
C LEU A 28 -19.81 -38.16 -52.61
N GLU A 29 -20.14 -36.87 -52.54
CA GLU A 29 -21.43 -36.17 -52.81
C GLU A 29 -22.61 -36.50 -51.86
N LEU A 30 -23.00 -35.49 -51.06
CA LEU A 30 -24.39 -34.98 -51.03
C LEU A 30 -24.43 -33.59 -50.39
N SER A 31 -24.78 -32.61 -51.22
CA SER A 31 -25.04 -31.22 -50.91
C SER A 31 -26.45 -31.02 -50.31
N ALA A 32 -26.57 -30.19 -49.28
CA ALA A 32 -27.79 -29.43 -49.01
C ALA A 32 -27.45 -28.10 -48.33
N LEU A 33 -27.76 -27.00 -49.03
CA LEU A 33 -27.91 -25.65 -48.50
C LEU A 33 -28.75 -25.68 -47.21
N PHE A 34 -28.40 -24.89 -46.19
CA PHE A 34 -29.40 -24.10 -45.46
C PHE A 34 -28.74 -22.94 -44.68
N LEU A 35 -28.99 -21.74 -45.19
CA LEU A 35 -29.11 -20.43 -44.52
C LEU A 35 -28.22 -20.11 -43.30
N PHE A 36 -27.31 -19.17 -43.53
CA PHE A 36 -26.84 -18.22 -42.53
C PHE A 36 -28.04 -17.50 -41.87
N PHE A 37 -28.43 -17.91 -40.68
CA PHE A 37 -29.18 -17.06 -39.77
C PHE A 37 -28.18 -16.12 -39.07
N PHE A 38 -28.07 -14.90 -39.60
CA PHE A 38 -27.72 -13.75 -38.77
C PHE A 38 -28.82 -13.61 -37.70
N PHE A 39 -28.63 -14.21 -36.54
CA PHE A 39 -29.31 -13.71 -35.35
C PHE A 39 -28.62 -12.40 -34.96
N SER A 40 -29.05 -11.31 -35.59
CA SER A 40 -29.03 -10.00 -34.96
C SER A 40 -30.02 -10.03 -33.79
N LEU A 41 -29.67 -10.76 -32.73
CA LEU A 41 -30.20 -10.50 -31.40
C LEU A 41 -29.65 -9.13 -31.01
N HIS A 42 -30.41 -8.10 -31.39
CA HIS A 42 -30.46 -6.90 -30.58
C HIS A 42 -30.69 -7.39 -29.16
N PRO A 43 -29.80 -7.14 -28.18
CA PRO A 43 -30.29 -7.17 -26.82
C PRO A 43 -31.41 -6.15 -26.82
N ALA A 44 -32.64 -6.63 -26.56
CA ALA A 44 -33.65 -5.73 -26.07
C ALA A 44 -32.96 -4.96 -24.95
N LEU A 45 -32.87 -3.64 -25.11
CA LEU A 45 -32.64 -2.71 -24.02
C LEU A 45 -33.85 -2.85 -23.08
N ALA A 46 -33.95 -4.00 -22.41
CA ALA A 46 -34.45 -4.02 -21.06
C ALA A 46 -33.57 -2.99 -20.37
N SER A 47 -34.18 -1.88 -19.95
CA SER A 47 -33.55 -0.94 -19.03
C SER A 47 -32.96 -1.81 -17.92
N ALA A 48 -31.64 -1.97 -17.92
CA ALA A 48 -30.94 -2.56 -16.80
C ALA A 48 -31.05 -1.53 -15.69
N GLN A 49 -32.22 -1.52 -15.05
CA GLN A 49 -32.47 -0.82 -13.81
C GLN A 49 -31.32 -1.22 -12.91
N SER A 50 -30.62 -0.23 -12.36
CA SER A 50 -29.38 -0.49 -11.64
C SER A 50 -29.65 -1.60 -10.62
N ARG A 51 -28.88 -2.70 -10.69
CA ARG A 51 -28.94 -3.76 -9.68
C ARG A 51 -28.36 -3.29 -8.32
N LEU A 52 -28.23 -1.98 -8.14
CA LEU A 52 -27.52 -1.34 -7.06
C LEU A 52 -28.50 -0.43 -6.34
N ASN A 53 -28.84 -0.77 -5.11
CA ASN A 53 -29.58 0.12 -4.24
C ASN A 53 -28.58 1.03 -3.50
N GLU A 54 -28.51 2.30 -3.90
CA GLU A 54 -27.54 3.26 -3.39
C GLU A 54 -28.19 4.23 -2.38
N THR A 55 -27.75 4.16 -1.13
CA THR A 55 -28.19 5.06 -0.06
C THR A 55 -27.09 6.07 0.28
N VAL A 56 -27.41 7.36 0.20
CA VAL A 56 -26.50 8.44 0.57
C VAL A 56 -26.73 8.78 2.05
N VAL A 57 -25.70 8.58 2.87
CA VAL A 57 -25.70 8.93 4.30
C VAL A 57 -24.82 10.17 4.50
N PRO A 58 -25.42 11.36 4.62
CA PRO A 58 -24.67 12.58 4.86
C PRO A 58 -24.11 12.58 6.28
N PHE A 59 -22.88 13.06 6.45
CA PHE A 59 -22.24 13.17 7.76
C PHE A 59 -22.69 14.42 8.54
N ALA A 60 -23.96 14.82 8.45
CA ALA A 60 -24.50 16.12 8.88
C ALA A 60 -24.25 17.29 7.91
N ASN A 61 -25.17 18.27 7.98
CA ASN A 61 -25.30 19.38 7.05
C ASN A 61 -23.96 20.10 6.88
N ALA A 62 -23.45 20.09 5.64
CA ALA A 62 -22.24 20.81 5.24
C ALA A 62 -22.41 22.34 5.25
N ASP A 63 -23.48 22.85 5.88
CA ASP A 63 -23.60 24.27 6.18
C ASP A 63 -22.76 24.58 7.42
N HIS A 64 -21.45 24.61 7.21
CA HIS A 64 -20.52 25.15 8.18
C HIS A 64 -20.41 26.67 8.02
N GLY A 65 -21.38 27.35 7.39
CA GLY A 65 -21.28 28.78 7.06
C GLY A 65 -19.93 29.12 6.41
N ASP A 66 -19.28 30.19 6.89
CA ASP A 66 -18.00 30.67 6.34
C ASP A 66 -16.75 29.86 6.78
N TRP A 67 -16.91 28.67 7.38
CA TRP A 67 -15.78 27.85 7.80
C TRP A 67 -15.12 27.14 6.61
N GLN A 68 -13.85 27.46 6.35
CA GLN A 68 -13.09 26.90 5.24
C GLN A 68 -12.32 25.65 5.68
N ILE A 69 -12.59 24.49 5.07
CA ILE A 69 -11.90 23.23 5.36
C ILE A 69 -10.45 23.31 4.87
N HIS A 70 -9.52 22.80 5.68
CA HIS A 70 -8.12 22.62 5.32
C HIS A 70 -7.88 21.19 4.79
N PRO A 71 -7.84 20.94 3.47
CA PRO A 71 -7.96 19.58 2.92
C PRO A 71 -6.81 18.64 3.34
N LYS A 72 -5.61 19.18 3.61
CA LYS A 72 -4.47 18.37 4.07
C LYS A 72 -4.62 17.81 5.49
N SER A 73 -5.61 18.28 6.25
CA SER A 73 -5.91 17.78 7.60
C SER A 73 -6.92 16.63 7.60
N LEU A 74 -7.48 16.29 6.45
CA LEU A 74 -8.47 15.23 6.32
C LEU A 74 -7.87 13.88 6.74
N GLN A 75 -8.56 13.22 7.66
CA GLN A 75 -8.31 11.85 8.09
C GLN A 75 -9.60 11.04 7.94
N VAL A 76 -9.47 9.79 7.54
CA VAL A 76 -10.58 8.85 7.38
C VAL A 76 -10.24 7.59 8.19
N SER A 77 -11.22 7.02 8.88
CA SER A 77 -11.02 5.75 9.58
C SER A 77 -10.74 4.63 8.58
N ARG A 78 -10.04 3.56 9.02
CA ARG A 78 -9.68 2.43 8.14
C ARG A 78 -10.89 1.79 7.45
N ASN A 79 -12.02 1.75 8.14
CA ASN A 79 -13.27 1.21 7.62
C ASN A 79 -14.11 2.25 6.87
N SER A 80 -13.61 3.46 6.55
CA SER A 80 -14.36 4.48 5.81
C SER A 80 -15.70 4.90 6.44
N THR A 81 -15.91 4.67 7.75
CA THR A 81 -17.14 5.05 8.45
C THR A 81 -17.04 6.37 9.21
N GLN A 82 -15.82 6.89 9.42
CA GLN A 82 -15.59 8.16 10.07
C GLN A 82 -14.62 9.03 9.27
N PHE A 83 -14.77 10.34 9.43
CA PHE A 83 -13.76 11.28 8.99
C PHE A 83 -13.59 12.43 9.98
N SER A 84 -12.42 13.05 9.94
CA SER A 84 -12.16 14.28 10.64
C SER A 84 -11.28 15.22 9.82
N CYS A 85 -11.44 16.53 10.01
CA CYS A 85 -10.57 17.54 9.41
C CYS A 85 -10.56 18.80 10.27
N VAL A 86 -9.74 19.78 9.91
CA VAL A 86 -9.70 21.11 10.50
C VAL A 86 -10.33 22.10 9.52
N ALA A 87 -11.16 23.00 10.04
CA ALA A 87 -11.64 24.16 9.34
C ALA A 87 -11.18 25.45 10.02
N LYS A 88 -11.15 26.55 9.26
CA LYS A 88 -10.75 27.88 9.72
C LYS A 88 -11.85 28.89 9.42
N LYS A 89 -12.14 29.76 10.38
CA LYS A 89 -12.95 30.97 10.20
C LYS A 89 -12.26 32.13 10.90
N ASN A 90 -11.98 33.21 10.17
CA ASN A 90 -11.20 34.35 10.66
C ASN A 90 -9.84 33.91 11.23
N SER A 91 -9.59 34.15 12.51
CA SER A 91 -8.39 33.74 13.25
C SER A 91 -8.57 32.47 14.09
N GLU A 92 -9.71 31.80 13.97
CA GLU A 92 -10.07 30.61 14.75
C GLU A 92 -10.04 29.35 13.89
N TYR A 93 -9.80 28.23 14.56
CA TYR A 93 -9.73 26.89 13.98
C TYR A 93 -10.66 25.97 14.75
N ALA A 94 -11.37 25.09 14.06
CA ALA A 94 -12.23 24.08 14.66
C ALA A 94 -11.98 22.73 13.99
N ALA A 95 -12.06 21.65 14.76
CA ALA A 95 -12.15 20.32 14.18
C ALA A 95 -13.58 20.11 13.64
N ILE A 96 -13.71 19.41 12.53
CA ILE A 96 -14.97 18.84 12.06
C ILE A 96 -14.81 17.34 12.21
N ILE A 97 -15.70 16.71 12.96
CA ILE A 97 -15.68 15.26 13.21
C ILE A 97 -17.02 14.72 12.75
N ASN A 98 -17.01 13.84 11.75
CA ASN A 98 -18.23 13.29 11.14
C ASN A 98 -19.23 14.41 10.84
N GLY A 99 -18.76 15.43 10.10
CA GLY A 99 -19.44 16.68 9.72
C GLY A 99 -19.98 17.55 10.86
N LYS A 100 -19.74 17.20 12.13
CA LYS A 100 -20.07 18.07 13.26
C LYS A 100 -18.89 19.01 13.58
N LEU A 101 -19.13 20.31 13.44
CA LEU A 101 -18.20 21.34 13.87
C LEU A 101 -18.01 21.29 15.40
N GLN A 102 -16.77 21.14 15.83
CA GLN A 102 -16.39 21.12 17.25
C GLN A 102 -16.14 22.54 17.76
N ARG A 103 -15.90 22.66 19.07
CA ARG A 103 -15.54 23.93 19.72
C ARG A 103 -14.36 24.61 18.98
N PRO A 104 -14.44 25.91 18.70
CA PRO A 104 -13.34 26.66 18.08
C PRO A 104 -12.21 26.96 19.07
N PHE A 105 -10.99 27.08 18.53
CA PHE A 105 -9.74 27.32 19.22
C PHE A 105 -8.87 28.32 18.47
N LYS A 106 -7.89 28.93 19.16
CA LYS A 106 -6.93 29.85 18.52
C LYS A 106 -6.02 29.13 17.51
N LYS A 107 -5.66 27.88 17.79
CA LYS A 107 -4.89 26.99 16.90
C LYS A 107 -5.27 25.54 17.17
N ILE A 108 -5.17 24.70 16.14
CA ILE A 108 -5.17 23.23 16.24
C ILE A 108 -3.81 22.72 15.74
N GLY A 109 -3.26 21.71 16.39
CA GLY A 109 -1.92 21.21 16.11
C GLY A 109 -1.85 20.49 14.76
N MET A 110 -0.74 20.70 14.06
CA MET A 110 -0.48 20.04 12.78
C MET A 110 -0.42 18.51 12.95
N GLY A 111 -0.99 17.77 12.00
CA GLY A 111 -1.07 16.31 12.08
C GLY A 111 -2.21 15.79 12.96
N THR A 112 -3.11 16.66 13.41
CA THR A 112 -4.34 16.32 14.12
C THR A 112 -5.55 17.02 13.47
N PRO A 113 -6.80 16.56 13.68
CA PRO A 113 -7.24 15.39 14.45
C PRO A 113 -6.75 14.05 13.91
N ILE A 114 -6.62 13.05 14.80
CA ILE A 114 -6.37 11.66 14.46
C ILE A 114 -7.51 10.78 14.96
N ILE A 115 -7.79 9.70 14.24
CA ILE A 115 -8.80 8.71 14.58
C ILE A 115 -8.07 7.45 15.09
N SER A 116 -8.53 6.91 16.21
CA SER A 116 -8.05 5.63 16.75
C SER A 116 -8.22 4.47 15.75
N PRO A 117 -7.37 3.42 15.80
CA PRO A 117 -7.44 2.28 14.87
C PRO A 117 -8.82 1.62 14.76
N ASN A 118 -9.55 1.50 15.87
CA ASN A 118 -10.91 0.95 15.92
C ASN A 118 -12.00 1.94 15.46
N GLY A 119 -11.63 3.20 15.18
CA GLY A 119 -12.55 4.23 14.73
C GLY A 119 -13.51 4.72 15.82
N LYS A 120 -13.22 4.58 17.12
CA LYS A 120 -14.14 5.00 18.20
C LYS A 120 -13.78 6.34 18.81
N HIS A 121 -12.49 6.62 18.92
CA HIS A 121 -11.94 7.81 19.54
C HIS A 121 -11.31 8.75 18.52
N VAL A 122 -11.46 10.06 18.73
CA VAL A 122 -10.79 11.12 17.98
C VAL A 122 -10.02 12.02 18.95
N ALA A 123 -8.75 12.24 18.66
CA ALA A 123 -7.89 13.08 19.48
C ALA A 123 -7.19 14.18 18.67
N TYR A 124 -7.03 15.36 19.25
CA TYR A 124 -6.31 16.48 18.66
C TYR A 124 -5.73 17.43 19.69
N THR A 125 -4.68 18.15 19.31
CA THR A 125 -4.12 19.20 20.16
C THR A 125 -4.70 20.56 19.79
N ALA A 126 -5.04 21.36 20.80
CA ALA A 126 -5.64 22.68 20.62
C ALA A 126 -4.99 23.72 21.53
N TYR A 127 -4.81 24.94 21.03
CA TYR A 127 -4.20 26.04 21.79
C TYR A 127 -5.27 27.02 22.29
N THR A 128 -5.33 27.22 23.60
CA THR A 128 -6.20 28.21 24.25
C THR A 128 -5.59 28.66 25.57
N GLN A 129 -5.99 29.85 26.06
CA GLN A 129 -5.53 30.38 27.36
C GLN A 129 -4.00 30.35 27.58
N GLY A 130 -3.21 30.47 26.51
CA GLY A 130 -1.75 30.47 26.60
C GLY A 130 -1.08 29.08 26.64
N LYS A 131 -1.85 27.99 26.50
CA LYS A 131 -1.37 26.61 26.63
C LYS A 131 -1.90 25.70 25.52
N TRP A 132 -1.19 24.62 25.25
CA TRP A 132 -1.63 23.51 24.41
C TRP A 132 -2.34 22.46 25.25
N HIS A 133 -3.53 22.05 24.83
CA HIS A 133 -4.36 21.06 25.48
C HIS A 133 -4.56 19.87 24.56
N MET A 134 -4.61 18.67 25.14
CA MET A 134 -5.13 17.50 24.44
C MET A 134 -6.65 17.50 24.51
N ILE A 135 -7.30 17.33 23.37
CA ILE A 135 -8.74 17.11 23.25
C ILE A 135 -8.96 15.65 22.87
N ILE A 136 -9.76 14.93 23.65
CA ILE A 136 -10.14 13.53 23.40
C ILE A 136 -11.66 13.47 23.40
N ASP A 137 -12.26 13.08 22.28
CA ASP A 137 -13.72 12.97 22.13
C ASP A 137 -14.49 14.23 22.59
N GLY A 138 -13.91 15.39 22.30
CA GLY A 138 -14.45 16.71 22.67
C GLY A 138 -14.13 17.17 24.10
N GLN A 139 -13.59 16.31 24.95
CA GLN A 139 -13.16 16.65 26.31
C GLN A 139 -11.76 17.27 26.30
N MET A 140 -11.61 18.42 26.96
CA MET A 140 -10.33 19.13 27.10
C MET A 140 -9.58 18.68 28.36
N HIS A 141 -8.33 18.29 28.20
CA HIS A 141 -7.42 17.90 29.29
C HIS A 141 -6.49 19.05 29.70
N SER A 142 -5.59 18.79 30.65
CA SER A 142 -4.62 19.76 31.20
C SER A 142 -3.79 20.45 30.10
N GLY A 143 -3.43 21.72 30.37
CA GLY A 143 -2.69 22.57 29.43
C GLY A 143 -1.19 22.58 29.69
N PHE A 144 -0.40 22.59 28.62
CA PHE A 144 1.06 22.50 28.62
C PHE A 144 1.70 23.59 27.75
N ASP A 145 3.00 23.86 27.92
CA ASP A 145 3.70 24.83 27.07
C ASP A 145 3.78 24.37 25.62
N ASN A 146 3.83 23.05 25.42
CA ASN A 146 3.74 22.40 24.12
C ASN A 146 3.16 20.98 24.29
N ALA A 147 2.54 20.47 23.23
CA ALA A 147 2.04 19.10 23.16
C ALA A 147 2.25 18.53 21.74
N SER A 148 2.79 17.32 21.64
CA SER A 148 2.92 16.61 20.35
C SER A 148 1.57 16.10 19.86
N PRO A 149 1.43 15.76 18.57
CA PRO A 149 0.35 14.88 18.12
C PRO A 149 0.30 13.61 18.99
N PRO A 150 -0.90 13.11 19.33
CA PRO A 150 -1.03 11.86 20.06
C PRO A 150 -0.80 10.64 19.18
N MET A 151 -0.65 9.49 19.82
CA MET A 151 -0.62 8.17 19.20
C MET A 151 -1.54 7.24 19.99
N PHE A 152 -2.42 6.53 19.29
CA PHE A 152 -3.16 5.42 19.85
C PHE A 152 -2.35 4.12 19.73
N SER A 153 -2.51 3.22 20.71
CA SER A 153 -2.03 1.85 20.61
C SER A 153 -2.80 1.08 19.52
N PRO A 154 -2.24 -0.03 18.99
CA PRO A 154 -2.90 -0.84 17.95
C PRO A 154 -4.33 -1.30 18.28
N ASP A 155 -4.59 -1.70 19.52
CA ASP A 155 -5.92 -2.07 20.05
C ASP A 155 -6.84 -0.87 20.33
N SER A 156 -6.30 0.35 20.28
CA SER A 156 -6.98 1.63 20.58
C SER A 156 -7.28 1.90 22.06
N ASP A 157 -6.85 1.03 22.98
CA ASP A 157 -7.17 1.16 24.40
C ASP A 157 -6.22 2.11 25.16
N HIS A 158 -5.04 2.37 24.59
CA HIS A 158 -4.04 3.28 25.14
C HIS A 158 -3.77 4.47 24.22
N MET A 159 -3.44 5.61 24.81
CA MET A 159 -3.02 6.80 24.09
C MET A 159 -1.82 7.45 24.77
N ALA A 160 -0.82 7.80 23.96
CA ALA A 160 0.36 8.49 24.43
C ALA A 160 0.70 9.74 23.61
N TYR A 161 1.24 10.75 24.27
CA TYR A 161 1.72 11.98 23.64
C TYR A 161 2.81 12.63 24.49
N GLY A 162 3.69 13.40 23.86
CA GLY A 162 4.71 14.18 24.56
C GLY A 162 4.21 15.58 24.92
N VAL A 163 4.68 16.08 26.05
CA VAL A 163 4.32 17.39 26.60
C VAL A 163 5.56 18.13 27.07
N GLN A 164 5.48 19.46 27.13
CA GLN A 164 6.53 20.34 27.64
C GLN A 164 6.05 21.18 28.82
N TYR A 165 6.88 21.25 29.87
CA TYR A 165 6.73 22.11 31.05
C TYR A 165 8.03 22.88 31.28
N GLY A 166 8.03 24.17 30.97
CA GLY A 166 9.23 25.00 30.97
C GLY A 166 10.31 24.38 30.07
N LYS A 167 11.43 23.98 30.68
CA LYS A 167 12.58 23.37 29.99
C LYS A 167 12.54 21.84 29.93
N LYS A 168 11.58 21.19 30.61
CA LYS A 168 11.50 19.73 30.69
C LYS A 168 10.38 19.21 29.79
N GLN A 169 10.54 17.96 29.36
CA GLN A 169 9.56 17.22 28.58
C GLN A 169 9.18 15.92 29.31
N ALA A 170 7.96 15.45 29.10
CA ALA A 170 7.48 14.16 29.59
C ALA A 170 6.59 13.49 28.55
N VAL A 171 6.41 12.17 28.68
CA VAL A 171 5.36 11.44 27.95
C VAL A 171 4.16 11.30 28.88
N VAL A 172 2.98 11.67 28.39
CA VAL A 172 1.70 11.32 29.00
C VAL A 172 1.25 10.00 28.38
N LEU A 173 0.99 9.00 29.21
CA LEU A 173 0.38 7.73 28.83
C LEU A 173 -0.93 7.59 29.61
N ASP A 174 -2.06 7.51 28.91
CA ASP A 174 -3.40 7.38 29.50
C ASP A 174 -3.70 8.42 30.57
N GLY A 175 -3.33 9.67 30.29
CA GLY A 175 -3.50 10.81 31.21
C GLY A 175 -2.47 10.88 32.35
N LYS A 176 -1.61 9.87 32.52
CA LYS A 176 -0.55 9.86 33.55
C LYS A 176 0.74 10.42 32.98
N ILE A 177 1.28 11.45 33.63
CA ILE A 177 2.56 12.06 33.26
C ILE A 177 3.70 11.17 33.74
N GLY A 178 4.57 10.76 32.83
CA GLY A 178 5.76 9.96 33.12
C GLY A 178 6.94 10.77 33.68
N PRO A 179 8.14 10.18 33.69
CA PRO A 179 9.35 10.85 34.13
C PRO A 179 9.69 12.07 33.25
N HIS A 180 10.43 13.02 33.83
CA HIS A 180 10.80 14.28 33.19
C HIS A 180 12.22 14.20 32.63
N PHE A 181 12.39 14.65 31.39
CA PHE A 181 13.65 14.61 30.65
C PHE A 181 13.97 15.99 30.04
N ASP A 182 15.24 16.22 29.69
CA ASP A 182 15.66 17.45 28.98
C ASP A 182 15.18 17.46 27.52
N GLY A 183 15.01 16.28 26.92
CA GLY A 183 14.43 16.14 25.59
C GLY A 183 13.93 14.72 25.31
N ILE A 184 12.87 14.62 24.53
CA ILE A 184 12.26 13.37 24.09
C ILE A 184 12.16 13.37 22.57
N LEU A 185 12.62 12.29 21.95
CA LEU A 185 12.59 12.12 20.49
C LEU A 185 11.25 11.48 20.08
N LEU A 186 10.27 12.33 19.77
CA LEU A 186 8.90 11.93 19.42
C LEU A 186 8.69 11.71 17.91
N ARG A 187 9.73 11.33 17.17
CA ARG A 187 9.63 11.11 15.72
C ARG A 187 9.01 9.74 15.41
N PRO A 188 8.35 9.57 14.24
CA PRO A 188 7.84 8.28 13.81
C PRO A 188 8.88 7.15 13.88
N GLY A 189 8.52 6.09 14.62
CA GLY A 189 9.36 4.91 14.85
C GLY A 189 10.33 5.02 16.02
N GLN A 190 10.54 6.21 16.60
CA GLN A 190 11.31 6.39 17.84
C GLN A 190 10.43 6.39 19.08
N PHE A 191 9.17 6.80 18.93
CA PHE A 191 8.10 6.74 19.91
C PHE A 191 7.01 5.80 19.36
N LYS A 192 6.79 4.64 19.98
CA LYS A 192 5.83 3.63 19.47
C LYS A 192 5.34 2.65 20.54
N PHE A 193 4.10 2.21 20.38
CA PHE A 193 3.59 1.03 21.06
C PHE A 193 4.16 -0.26 20.45
N SER A 194 4.23 -1.32 21.26
CA SER A 194 4.40 -2.70 20.78
C SER A 194 3.16 -3.15 20.01
N PRO A 195 3.29 -4.13 19.09
CA PRO A 195 2.15 -4.63 18.30
C PRO A 195 1.01 -5.20 19.14
N ASP A 196 1.32 -5.77 20.31
CA ASP A 196 0.37 -6.29 21.29
C ASP A 196 -0.16 -5.21 22.27
N SER A 197 0.11 -3.93 22.00
CA SER A 197 -0.26 -2.76 22.81
C SER A 197 0.27 -2.70 24.25
N SER A 198 0.95 -3.73 24.74
CA SER A 198 1.34 -3.85 26.15
C SER A 198 2.52 -2.97 26.58
N ARG A 199 3.27 -2.42 25.62
CA ARG A 199 4.50 -1.65 25.87
C ARG A 199 4.56 -0.39 25.03
N LEU A 200 5.09 0.69 25.61
CA LEU A 200 5.44 1.93 24.93
C LEU A 200 6.95 2.14 25.03
N ALA A 201 7.62 2.29 23.89
CA ALA A 201 9.05 2.60 23.81
C ALA A 201 9.28 4.00 23.24
N TYR A 202 10.21 4.74 23.85
CA TYR A 202 10.64 6.06 23.38
C TYR A 202 12.09 6.38 23.72
N ILE A 203 12.71 7.27 22.94
CA ILE A 203 14.12 7.67 23.13
C ILE A 203 14.17 9.03 23.80
N VAL A 204 15.05 9.19 24.79
CA VAL A 204 15.27 10.43 25.53
C VAL A 204 16.71 10.90 25.40
N ALA A 205 16.91 12.21 25.43
CA ALA A 205 18.22 12.83 25.59
C ALA A 205 18.48 13.09 27.08
N LYS A 206 19.65 12.68 27.56
CA LYS A 206 20.12 12.88 28.93
C LYS A 206 21.63 13.05 28.94
N ASP A 207 22.12 14.16 29.49
CA ASP A 207 23.56 14.43 29.67
C ASP A 207 24.38 14.22 28.38
N GLU A 208 23.93 14.83 27.27
CA GLU A 208 24.52 14.68 25.91
C GLU A 208 24.48 13.26 25.32
N LYS A 209 23.90 12.30 26.04
CA LYS A 209 23.68 10.93 25.61
C LYS A 209 22.22 10.65 25.34
N MET A 210 21.95 9.46 24.79
CA MET A 210 20.60 8.98 24.53
C MET A 210 20.32 7.70 25.32
N ALA A 211 19.09 7.52 25.77
CA ALA A 211 18.63 6.31 26.42
C ALA A 211 17.28 5.86 25.86
N LEU A 212 17.06 4.55 25.82
CA LEU A 212 15.75 3.99 25.54
C LEU A 212 14.92 3.95 26.83
N VAL A 213 13.66 4.33 26.75
CA VAL A 213 12.68 4.20 27.84
C VAL A 213 11.59 3.25 27.38
N VAL A 214 11.28 2.26 28.21
CA VAL A 214 10.20 1.31 27.98
C VAL A 214 9.27 1.32 29.19
N ASN A 215 8.00 1.64 28.98
CA ASN A 215 6.99 1.74 30.06
C ASN A 215 7.44 2.64 31.22
N GLY A 216 8.07 3.77 30.88
CA GLY A 216 8.60 4.74 31.85
C GLY A 216 9.90 4.32 32.56
N LYS A 217 10.43 3.11 32.30
CA LYS A 217 11.71 2.64 32.82
C LYS A 217 12.83 2.92 31.81
N MET A 218 13.82 3.69 32.23
CA MET A 218 14.96 4.07 31.40
C MET A 218 16.05 2.99 31.46
N ASP A 219 16.61 2.65 30.31
CA ASP A 219 17.80 1.80 30.15
C ASP A 219 19.09 2.63 30.35
N ASP A 220 20.26 2.02 30.17
CA ASP A 220 21.56 2.69 30.16
C ASP A 220 21.62 3.79 29.07
N SER A 221 22.50 4.77 29.28
CA SER A 221 22.74 5.85 28.31
C SER A 221 23.94 5.57 27.40
N TYR A 222 23.77 5.90 26.13
CA TYR A 222 24.67 5.57 25.03
C TYR A 222 24.97 6.82 24.18
N ASP A 223 26.05 6.76 23.39
CA ASP A 223 26.47 7.87 22.52
C ASP A 223 25.41 8.17 21.45
N ALA A 224 24.68 7.14 21.01
CA ALA A 224 23.48 7.25 20.20
C ALA A 224 22.57 6.03 20.40
N VAL A 225 21.25 6.24 20.22
CA VAL A 225 20.24 5.17 20.22
C VAL A 225 19.35 5.34 18.99
N ALA A 226 19.19 4.27 18.21
CA ALA A 226 18.34 4.23 17.04
C ALA A 226 16.93 3.70 17.35
N LYS A 227 16.07 3.64 16.33
CA LYS A 227 14.66 3.25 16.46
C LYS A 227 14.50 1.84 17.07
N PRO A 228 13.67 1.68 18.13
CA PRO A 228 13.35 0.37 18.69
C PRO A 228 12.49 -0.49 17.73
N SER A 229 12.76 -1.78 17.73
CA SER A 229 12.05 -2.82 16.98
C SER A 229 11.44 -3.83 17.96
N PHE A 230 10.11 -3.96 17.96
CA PHE A 230 9.43 -5.00 18.73
C PHE A 230 9.24 -6.23 17.84
N SER A 231 9.30 -7.42 18.42
CA SER A 231 8.83 -8.62 17.74
C SER A 231 7.33 -8.54 17.44
N PRO A 232 6.83 -9.28 16.44
CA PRO A 232 5.40 -9.33 16.11
C PRO A 232 4.48 -9.65 17.29
N ASP A 233 4.91 -10.50 18.22
CA ASP A 233 4.17 -10.82 19.46
C ASP A 233 4.33 -9.76 20.58
N GLY A 234 5.12 -8.70 20.37
CA GLY A 234 5.39 -7.62 21.32
C GLY A 234 6.34 -7.97 22.48
N LYS A 235 6.72 -9.24 22.64
CA LYS A 235 7.45 -9.72 23.83
C LYS A 235 8.94 -9.41 23.77
N ARG A 236 9.55 -9.45 22.59
CA ARG A 236 10.97 -9.11 22.41
C ARG A 236 11.14 -7.68 21.90
N LEU A 237 12.24 -7.07 22.30
CA LEU A 237 12.65 -5.75 21.88
C LEU A 237 14.11 -5.79 21.45
N ALA A 238 14.40 -5.32 20.24
CA ALA A 238 15.75 -5.10 19.76
C ALA A 238 15.92 -3.63 19.35
N TYR A 239 17.10 -3.06 19.61
CA TYR A 239 17.42 -1.72 19.16
C TYR A 239 18.92 -1.58 18.90
N THR A 240 19.24 -0.69 17.96
CA THR A 240 20.62 -0.39 17.59
C THR A 240 21.13 0.79 18.43
N LEU A 241 22.35 0.70 18.94
CA LEU A 241 22.95 1.72 19.80
C LEU A 241 24.44 1.89 19.51
N LYS A 242 25.00 3.07 19.82
CA LYS A 242 26.42 3.37 19.67
C LYS A 242 27.09 3.47 21.05
N LYS A 243 28.14 2.68 21.26
CA LYS A 243 28.92 2.65 22.51
C LYS A 243 30.41 2.58 22.18
N LYS A 244 31.20 3.52 22.69
CA LYS A 244 32.67 3.56 22.47
C LYS A 244 33.02 3.53 20.97
N ASP A 245 32.34 4.37 20.21
CA ASP A 245 32.50 4.53 18.76
C ASP A 245 32.13 3.30 17.89
N ARG A 246 31.48 2.29 18.47
CA ARG A 246 31.01 1.10 17.74
C ARG A 246 29.49 0.97 17.83
N TRP A 247 28.87 0.48 16.76
CA TRP A 247 27.43 0.19 16.71
C TRP A 247 27.17 -1.25 17.14
N HIS A 248 26.11 -1.44 17.93
CA HIS A 248 25.70 -2.72 18.49
C HIS A 248 24.18 -2.88 18.35
N VAL A 249 23.72 -4.13 18.37
CA VAL A 249 22.31 -4.46 18.62
C VAL A 249 22.19 -4.91 20.07
N SER A 250 21.28 -4.30 20.81
CA SER A 250 20.81 -4.82 22.09
C SER A 250 19.52 -5.57 21.87
N GLU A 251 19.47 -6.84 22.28
CA GLU A 251 18.26 -7.65 22.24
C GLU A 251 17.83 -7.98 23.68
N ASN A 252 16.66 -7.51 24.10
CA ASN A 252 16.14 -7.68 25.46
C ASN A 252 17.17 -7.28 26.54
N GLY A 253 17.93 -6.21 26.29
CA GLY A 253 18.98 -5.71 27.19
C GLY A 253 20.34 -6.41 27.05
N LYS A 254 20.44 -7.46 26.23
CA LYS A 254 21.71 -8.15 25.96
C LYS A 254 22.43 -7.51 24.79
N LEU A 255 23.59 -6.94 25.06
CA LEU A 255 24.41 -6.26 24.06
C LEU A 255 25.18 -7.26 23.18
N GLY A 256 24.98 -7.19 21.87
CA GLY A 256 25.69 -7.97 20.87
C GLY A 256 27.08 -7.42 20.50
N PRO A 257 27.75 -8.03 19.51
CA PRO A 257 29.07 -7.59 19.04
C PRO A 257 29.04 -6.19 18.43
N GLY A 258 30.19 -5.51 18.45
CA GLY A 258 30.36 -4.16 17.92
C GLY A 258 30.80 -4.14 16.45
N PHE A 259 30.26 -3.21 15.68
CA PHE A 259 30.46 -3.03 14.25
C PHE A 259 30.70 -1.56 13.90
N ASP A 260 31.09 -1.27 12.67
CA ASP A 260 31.32 0.10 12.20
C ASP A 260 29.99 0.80 11.84
N ALA A 261 28.98 0.01 11.44
CA ALA A 261 27.59 0.41 11.29
C ALA A 261 26.67 -0.81 11.45
N VAL A 262 25.41 -0.59 11.85
CA VAL A 262 24.39 -1.63 11.95
C VAL A 262 23.03 -1.04 11.55
N ASP A 263 22.28 -1.78 10.75
CA ASP A 263 20.90 -1.43 10.40
C ASP A 263 19.89 -1.79 11.51
N VAL A 264 18.62 -1.42 11.30
CA VAL A 264 17.54 -1.73 12.22
C VAL A 264 17.28 -3.25 12.23
N PRO A 265 17.23 -3.90 13.41
CA PRO A 265 16.94 -5.33 13.51
C PRO A 265 15.53 -5.70 13.03
N LEU A 266 15.46 -6.81 12.29
CA LEU A 266 14.25 -7.42 11.76
C LEU A 266 13.94 -8.70 12.54
N PHE A 267 12.72 -8.83 13.06
CA PHE A 267 12.24 -10.09 13.64
C PHE A 267 11.58 -10.97 12.58
N SER A 268 11.70 -12.29 12.75
CA SER A 268 10.85 -13.24 12.03
C SER A 268 9.38 -13.09 12.43
N PRO A 269 8.42 -13.44 11.54
CA PRO A 269 6.99 -13.40 11.85
C PRO A 269 6.58 -14.14 13.12
N ASP A 270 7.21 -15.28 13.41
CA ASP A 270 6.97 -16.08 14.62
C ASP A 270 7.67 -15.54 15.87
N SER A 271 8.32 -14.37 15.76
CA SER A 271 9.02 -13.69 16.85
C SER A 271 10.23 -14.43 17.42
N LYS A 272 10.73 -15.52 16.79
CA LYS A 272 11.84 -16.33 17.33
C LYS A 272 13.21 -15.96 16.80
N HIS A 273 13.31 -15.41 15.61
CA HIS A 273 14.59 -15.07 15.00
C HIS A 273 14.76 -13.56 14.87
N VAL A 274 15.99 -13.07 14.98
CA VAL A 274 16.35 -11.67 14.69
C VAL A 274 17.48 -11.65 13.66
N ALA A 275 17.30 -10.85 12.61
CA ALA A 275 18.29 -10.62 11.57
C ALA A 275 18.64 -9.13 11.49
N TYR A 276 19.90 -8.80 11.22
CA TYR A 276 20.33 -7.43 10.95
C TYR A 276 21.55 -7.40 10.03
N LEU A 277 21.67 -6.32 9.26
CA LEU A 277 22.85 -6.03 8.46
C LEU A 277 23.87 -5.25 9.29
N ALA A 278 25.13 -5.63 9.18
CA ALA A 278 26.23 -4.98 9.88
C ALA A 278 27.41 -4.74 8.95
N GLN A 279 28.10 -3.62 9.14
CA GLN A 279 29.33 -3.27 8.43
C GLN A 279 30.55 -3.57 9.31
N SER A 280 31.54 -4.24 8.73
CA SER A 280 32.84 -4.50 9.35
C SER A 280 33.94 -4.23 8.32
N GLY A 281 34.64 -3.11 8.45
CA GLY A 281 35.57 -2.60 7.46
C GLY A 281 34.86 -2.27 6.15
N GLN A 282 35.38 -2.81 5.05
CA GLN A 282 34.83 -2.60 3.69
C GLN A 282 33.72 -3.60 3.32
N LYS A 283 33.35 -4.50 4.22
CA LYS A 283 32.37 -5.56 3.95
C LYS A 283 31.12 -5.38 4.80
N MET A 284 29.99 -5.78 4.24
CA MET A 284 28.74 -5.95 4.96
C MET A 284 28.46 -7.44 5.17
N LEU A 285 27.83 -7.78 6.29
CA LEU A 285 27.41 -9.14 6.60
C LEU A 285 25.99 -9.15 7.19
N LEU A 286 25.32 -10.26 6.97
CA LEU A 286 24.06 -10.58 7.65
C LEU A 286 24.37 -11.27 8.98
N VAL A 287 23.79 -10.79 10.06
CA VAL A 287 23.81 -11.46 11.36
C VAL A 287 22.42 -12.02 11.63
N VAL A 288 22.33 -13.31 11.96
CA VAL A 288 21.09 -13.99 12.35
C VAL A 288 21.29 -14.61 13.72
N ASP A 289 20.46 -14.24 14.69
CA ASP A 289 20.52 -14.71 16.08
C ASP A 289 21.93 -14.62 16.70
N GLY A 290 22.62 -13.52 16.41
CA GLY A 290 23.99 -13.24 16.87
C GLY A 290 25.09 -13.96 16.07
N GLN A 291 24.75 -14.84 15.13
CA GLN A 291 25.70 -15.56 14.28
C GLN A 291 25.99 -14.76 13.00
N LYS A 292 27.28 -14.56 12.71
CA LYS A 292 27.76 -13.84 11.52
C LYS A 292 27.75 -14.77 10.30
N ASN A 293 27.08 -14.38 9.23
CA ASN A 293 27.07 -15.12 7.95
C ASN A 293 28.10 -14.55 6.95
N SER A 294 28.00 -14.96 5.68
CA SER A 294 28.84 -14.53 4.56
C SER A 294 29.00 -13.01 4.45
N GLN A 295 30.19 -12.61 4.00
CA GLN A 295 30.57 -11.21 3.79
C GLN A 295 30.41 -10.82 2.32
N TRP A 296 29.91 -9.61 2.11
CA TRP A 296 29.55 -9.07 0.80
C TRP A 296 30.11 -7.65 0.65
N ASP A 297 30.27 -7.18 -0.59
CA ASP A 297 30.54 -5.76 -0.86
C ASP A 297 29.34 -4.91 -0.48
N ALA A 298 28.13 -5.41 -0.75
CA ALA A 298 26.88 -4.87 -0.25
C ALA A 298 25.82 -5.95 -0.05
N VAL A 299 24.78 -5.65 0.74
CA VAL A 299 23.67 -6.53 1.08
C VAL A 299 22.39 -5.70 1.10
N ALA A 300 21.32 -6.19 0.49
CA ALA A 300 20.00 -5.59 0.62
C ALA A 300 19.22 -6.21 1.79
N ASN A 301 18.17 -5.52 2.26
CA ASN A 301 17.39 -5.95 3.42
C ASN A 301 16.88 -7.39 3.28
N PRO A 302 17.11 -8.25 4.29
CA PRO A 302 16.59 -9.61 4.29
C PRO A 302 15.07 -9.65 4.48
N ILE A 303 14.43 -10.74 4.04
CA ILE A 303 13.02 -11.05 4.33
C ILE A 303 12.90 -12.49 4.85
N TYR A 304 12.07 -12.67 5.87
CA TYR A 304 11.63 -14.00 6.29
C TYR A 304 10.39 -14.43 5.50
N SER A 305 10.24 -15.73 5.28
CA SER A 305 8.95 -16.32 4.90
C SER A 305 7.91 -16.17 6.02
N LEU A 306 6.61 -16.25 5.70
CA LEU A 306 5.55 -16.07 6.69
C LEU A 306 5.57 -17.15 7.78
N ASP A 307 5.98 -18.38 7.44
CA ASP A 307 6.19 -19.47 8.41
C ASP A 307 7.49 -19.34 9.22
N SER A 308 8.29 -18.29 8.97
CA SER A 308 9.57 -17.99 9.63
C SER A 308 10.69 -19.01 9.40
N ARG A 309 10.49 -20.00 8.51
CA ARG A 309 11.47 -21.07 8.28
C ARG A 309 12.52 -20.74 7.24
N ARG A 310 12.26 -19.73 6.41
CA ARG A 310 13.11 -19.35 5.29
C ARG A 310 13.54 -17.90 5.38
N LEU A 311 14.74 -17.62 4.89
CA LEU A 311 15.34 -16.29 4.87
C LEU A 311 15.95 -16.04 3.50
N ALA A 312 15.55 -14.94 2.86
CA ALA A 312 16.09 -14.52 1.57
C ALA A 312 16.67 -13.10 1.65
N TYR A 313 17.77 -12.86 0.96
CA TYR A 313 18.39 -11.55 0.84
C TYR A 313 19.22 -11.43 -0.45
N VAL A 314 19.57 -10.21 -0.84
CA VAL A 314 20.43 -9.98 -1.99
C VAL A 314 21.84 -9.65 -1.53
N GLY A 315 22.81 -10.46 -1.96
CA GLY A 315 24.23 -10.18 -1.80
C GLY A 315 24.83 -9.55 -3.05
N VAL A 316 25.77 -8.63 -2.88
CA VAL A 316 26.55 -8.03 -3.98
C VAL A 316 28.02 -8.37 -3.79
N ASN A 317 28.64 -8.91 -4.84
CA ASN A 317 30.06 -9.24 -4.86
C ASN A 317 30.64 -8.95 -6.25
N LYS A 318 31.73 -8.17 -6.32
CA LYS A 318 32.39 -7.77 -7.57
C LYS A 318 31.41 -7.20 -8.60
N ASN A 319 30.55 -6.28 -8.15
CA ASN A 319 29.50 -5.61 -8.96
C ASN A 319 28.43 -6.55 -9.55
N LYS A 320 28.30 -7.78 -9.06
CA LYS A 320 27.21 -8.69 -9.44
C LYS A 320 26.31 -8.98 -8.25
N TRP A 321 25.02 -9.04 -8.52
CA TRP A 321 23.96 -9.26 -7.54
C TRP A 321 23.53 -10.72 -7.60
N LEU A 322 23.32 -11.35 -6.45
CA LEU A 322 22.80 -12.71 -6.36
C LEU A 322 21.76 -12.79 -5.25
N MET A 323 20.74 -13.60 -5.48
CA MET A 323 19.76 -13.93 -4.45
C MET A 323 20.37 -15.04 -3.58
N VAL A 324 20.40 -14.83 -2.28
CA VAL A 324 20.76 -15.86 -1.30
C VAL A 324 19.48 -16.31 -0.61
N ILE A 325 19.20 -17.61 -0.66
CA ILE A 325 17.99 -18.20 -0.10
C ILE A 325 18.43 -19.31 0.84
N ASP A 326 18.08 -19.20 2.12
CA ASP A 326 18.38 -20.21 3.14
C ASP A 326 19.90 -20.52 3.25
N GLY A 327 20.73 -19.52 2.94
CA GLY A 327 22.19 -19.62 2.94
C GLY A 327 22.81 -20.11 1.63
N GLU A 328 21.99 -20.44 0.62
CA GLU A 328 22.45 -20.90 -0.69
C GLU A 328 22.52 -19.75 -1.70
N ASP A 329 23.66 -19.63 -2.37
CA ASP A 329 23.92 -18.61 -3.38
C ASP A 329 23.24 -18.96 -4.72
N GLY A 330 22.44 -18.04 -5.24
CA GLY A 330 21.83 -18.13 -6.57
C GLY A 330 22.74 -17.64 -7.70
N GLU A 331 22.16 -17.57 -8.90
CA GLU A 331 22.84 -17.05 -10.09
C GLU A 331 23.17 -15.54 -9.97
N ARG A 332 24.21 -15.12 -10.68
CA ARG A 332 24.70 -13.73 -10.69
C ARG A 332 24.05 -12.92 -11.81
N PHE A 333 23.58 -11.73 -11.46
CA PHE A 333 22.92 -10.77 -12.34
C PHE A 333 23.57 -9.39 -12.25
N ASP A 334 23.27 -8.50 -13.19
CA ASP A 334 23.68 -7.09 -13.10
C ASP A 334 22.93 -6.38 -11.97
N ARG A 335 21.64 -6.69 -11.80
CA ARG A 335 20.79 -6.22 -10.70
C ARG A 335 19.75 -7.26 -10.33
N ILE A 336 19.29 -7.20 -9.08
CA ILE A 336 18.10 -7.90 -8.62
C ILE A 336 17.13 -6.85 -8.07
N GLY A 337 15.88 -6.93 -8.51
CA GLY A 337 14.81 -6.04 -8.12
C GLY A 337 14.03 -6.57 -6.92
N ALA A 338 12.72 -6.37 -6.94
CA ALA A 338 11.86 -6.80 -5.85
C ALA A 338 11.72 -8.33 -5.81
N PHE A 339 11.64 -8.87 -4.60
CA PHE A 339 11.51 -10.30 -4.34
C PHE A 339 10.50 -10.56 -3.21
N LYS A 340 9.80 -11.70 -3.28
CA LYS A 340 8.80 -12.12 -2.30
C LYS A 340 8.69 -13.64 -2.20
N PHE A 341 8.43 -14.12 -0.99
CA PHE A 341 7.88 -15.47 -0.78
C PHE A 341 6.38 -15.50 -1.10
N SER A 342 5.88 -16.67 -1.48
CA SER A 342 4.43 -16.93 -1.56
C SER A 342 3.78 -16.97 -0.17
N PRO A 343 2.45 -16.77 -0.07
CA PRO A 343 1.72 -16.87 1.19
C PRO A 343 1.94 -18.18 1.95
N ASP A 344 2.05 -19.31 1.26
CA ASP A 344 2.33 -20.61 1.86
C ASP A 344 3.82 -20.83 2.22
N SER A 345 4.67 -19.82 2.00
CA SER A 345 6.12 -19.82 2.28
C SER A 345 6.97 -20.78 1.46
N LYS A 346 6.39 -21.51 0.51
CA LYS A 346 7.12 -22.54 -0.26
C LYS A 346 7.81 -22.01 -1.50
N ARG A 347 7.24 -20.97 -2.11
CA ARG A 347 7.71 -20.41 -3.38
C ARG A 347 8.39 -19.08 -3.17
N ILE A 348 9.26 -18.71 -4.09
CA ILE A 348 9.89 -17.39 -4.12
C ILE A 348 9.94 -16.88 -5.55
N ALA A 349 9.64 -15.59 -5.71
CA ALA A 349 9.76 -14.89 -6.97
C ALA A 349 10.60 -13.62 -6.81
N TYR A 350 11.44 -13.33 -7.80
CA TYR A 350 12.23 -12.10 -7.86
C TYR A 350 12.49 -11.65 -9.29
N SER A 351 12.54 -10.34 -9.53
CA SER A 351 12.99 -9.81 -10.82
C SER A 351 14.50 -9.67 -10.85
N ALA A 352 15.13 -9.98 -11.98
CA ALA A 352 16.56 -9.78 -12.18
C ALA A 352 16.85 -9.18 -13.55
N GLN A 353 17.93 -8.42 -13.63
CA GLN A 353 18.40 -7.76 -14.84
C GLN A 353 19.71 -8.40 -15.32
N ASP A 354 19.77 -8.67 -16.62
CA ASP A 354 20.97 -9.13 -17.32
C ASP A 354 21.10 -8.32 -18.62
N GLY A 355 22.13 -7.46 -18.69
CA GLY A 355 22.24 -6.43 -19.72
C GLY A 355 21.11 -5.39 -19.61
N HIS A 356 20.36 -5.21 -20.70
CA HIS A 356 19.27 -4.23 -20.77
C HIS A 356 17.89 -4.81 -20.45
N GLU A 357 17.78 -6.13 -20.32
CA GLU A 357 16.50 -6.82 -20.15
C GLU A 357 16.32 -7.32 -18.71
N TRP A 358 15.06 -7.33 -18.28
CA TRP A 358 14.61 -7.91 -17.03
C TRP A 358 13.87 -9.23 -17.29
N THR A 359 14.02 -10.18 -16.36
CA THR A 359 13.24 -11.41 -16.32
C THR A 359 12.70 -11.63 -14.90
N MET A 360 11.53 -12.24 -14.80
CA MET A 360 11.04 -12.78 -13.52
C MET A 360 11.67 -14.15 -13.30
N ILE A 361 12.14 -14.44 -12.10
CA ILE A 361 12.57 -15.77 -11.68
C ILE A 361 11.56 -16.25 -10.65
N VAL A 362 10.98 -17.42 -10.87
CA VAL A 362 10.07 -18.07 -9.92
C VAL A 362 10.59 -19.46 -9.64
N ASP A 363 10.88 -19.75 -8.37
CA ASP A 363 11.38 -21.06 -7.93
C ASP A 363 12.63 -21.51 -8.73
N GLY A 364 13.55 -20.56 -8.96
CA GLY A 364 14.79 -20.76 -9.74
C GLY A 364 14.62 -20.77 -11.26
N LYS A 365 13.39 -20.68 -11.78
CA LYS A 365 13.11 -20.72 -13.23
C LYS A 365 12.91 -19.32 -13.81
N LYS A 366 13.76 -18.96 -14.78
CA LYS A 366 13.66 -17.71 -15.56
C LYS A 366 12.42 -17.72 -16.47
N GLN A 367 11.71 -16.60 -16.52
CA GLN A 367 10.57 -16.36 -17.40
C GLN A 367 11.00 -15.58 -18.66
N GLU A 368 10.04 -15.23 -19.53
CA GLU A 368 10.27 -14.37 -20.69
C GLU A 368 10.97 -13.04 -20.30
N ARG A 369 11.78 -12.50 -21.21
CA ARG A 369 12.48 -11.23 -21.07
C ARG A 369 11.66 -10.03 -21.52
N PHE A 370 11.78 -8.94 -20.77
CA PHE A 370 11.06 -7.69 -20.92
C PHE A 370 11.99 -6.49 -20.67
N ASP A 371 11.62 -5.31 -21.14
CA ASP A 371 12.37 -4.07 -20.87
C ASP A 371 12.26 -3.67 -19.39
N ILE A 372 11.11 -3.96 -18.77
CA ILE A 372 10.82 -3.71 -17.35
C ILE A 372 9.96 -4.86 -16.79
N VAL A 373 10.24 -5.29 -15.56
CA VAL A 373 9.44 -6.25 -14.80
C VAL A 373 9.11 -5.69 -13.42
N SER A 374 7.84 -5.73 -13.03
CA SER A 374 7.36 -5.22 -11.73
C SER A 374 7.61 -6.19 -10.57
N ILE A 375 7.13 -5.80 -9.38
CA ILE A 375 7.10 -6.66 -8.20
C ILE A 375 6.20 -7.89 -8.47
N PRO A 376 6.61 -9.11 -8.06
CA PRO A 376 5.74 -10.29 -8.16
C PRO A 376 4.58 -10.23 -7.16
N VAL A 377 3.46 -10.86 -7.55
CA VAL A 377 2.27 -11.07 -6.73
C VAL A 377 1.89 -12.55 -6.79
N PHE A 378 1.55 -13.15 -5.66
CA PHE A 378 1.00 -14.51 -5.59
C PHE A 378 -0.49 -14.47 -5.24
N SER A 379 -1.25 -15.44 -5.72
CA SER A 379 -2.60 -15.70 -5.23
C SER A 379 -2.57 -16.12 -3.75
N PRO A 380 -3.66 -15.93 -2.98
CA PRO A 380 -3.75 -16.33 -1.58
C PRO A 380 -3.39 -17.81 -1.33
N ASP A 381 -3.77 -18.69 -2.23
CA ASP A 381 -3.46 -20.13 -2.21
C ASP A 381 -2.05 -20.49 -2.71
N SER A 382 -1.25 -19.49 -3.12
CA SER A 382 0.12 -19.61 -3.65
C SER A 382 0.25 -20.35 -4.99
N ALA A 383 -0.85 -20.77 -5.61
CA ALA A 383 -0.84 -21.53 -6.86
C ALA A 383 -0.45 -20.67 -8.07
N THR A 384 -1.01 -19.46 -8.14
CA THR A 384 -0.81 -18.54 -9.26
C THR A 384 0.16 -17.42 -8.87
N PHE A 385 1.04 -17.04 -9.79
CA PHE A 385 1.84 -15.82 -9.68
C PHE A 385 1.55 -14.89 -10.86
N ALA A 386 1.69 -13.59 -10.60
CA ALA A 386 1.48 -12.57 -11.60
C ALA A 386 2.46 -11.39 -11.43
N TYR A 387 2.70 -10.67 -12.51
CA TYR A 387 3.47 -9.42 -12.52
C TYR A 387 3.10 -8.58 -13.74
N ALA A 388 3.29 -7.26 -13.64
CA ALA A 388 3.26 -6.38 -14.80
C ALA A 388 4.64 -6.33 -15.46
N ALA A 389 4.67 -6.30 -16.79
CA ALA A 389 5.91 -6.20 -17.55
C ALA A 389 5.73 -5.31 -18.77
N LYS A 390 6.81 -4.65 -19.20
CA LYS A 390 6.82 -3.73 -20.33
C LYS A 390 7.73 -4.27 -21.44
N LYS A 391 7.26 -4.28 -22.68
CA LYS A 391 8.03 -4.66 -23.87
C LYS A 391 7.58 -3.86 -25.07
N ASN A 392 8.52 -3.25 -25.80
CA ASN A 392 8.25 -2.41 -26.97
C ASN A 392 7.24 -1.29 -26.65
N ASP A 393 7.51 -0.57 -25.56
CA ASP A 393 6.67 0.50 -25.04
C ASP A 393 5.26 0.17 -24.54
N LEU A 394 4.85 -1.10 -24.58
CA LEU A 394 3.55 -1.54 -24.10
C LEU A 394 3.66 -2.41 -22.84
N TRP A 395 2.71 -2.21 -21.93
CA TRP A 395 2.56 -2.99 -20.70
C TRP A 395 1.64 -4.19 -20.89
N LYS A 396 1.95 -5.27 -20.18
CA LYS A 396 1.16 -6.50 -20.10
C LYS A 396 1.14 -6.98 -18.65
N VAL A 397 0.08 -7.66 -18.26
CA VAL A 397 0.08 -8.50 -17.07
C VAL A 397 0.41 -9.92 -17.49
N VAL A 398 1.37 -10.54 -16.81
CA VAL A 398 1.80 -11.92 -17.03
C VAL A 398 1.26 -12.77 -15.90
N PHE A 399 0.52 -13.83 -16.21
CA PHE A 399 0.01 -14.82 -15.25
C PHE A 399 0.68 -16.16 -15.50
N ASN A 400 1.33 -16.72 -14.49
CA ASN A 400 2.05 -18.01 -14.59
C ASN A 400 2.98 -18.11 -15.81
N GLY A 401 3.68 -17.01 -16.13
CA GLY A 401 4.60 -16.93 -17.27
C GLY A 401 3.92 -16.69 -18.63
N MET A 402 2.59 -16.60 -18.69
CA MET A 402 1.83 -16.33 -19.91
C MET A 402 1.43 -14.84 -19.99
N PRO A 403 1.97 -14.06 -20.94
CA PRO A 403 1.61 -12.65 -21.09
C PRO A 403 0.21 -12.45 -21.66
N GLY A 404 -0.57 -11.56 -21.05
CA GLY A 404 -1.88 -11.12 -21.54
C GLY A 404 -1.82 -10.05 -22.64
N PRO A 405 -2.95 -9.37 -22.90
CA PRO A 405 -3.03 -8.29 -23.89
C PRO A 405 -2.12 -7.10 -23.56
N ALA A 406 -1.78 -6.33 -24.59
CA ALA A 406 -0.88 -5.17 -24.49
C ALA A 406 -1.66 -3.85 -24.37
N TYR A 407 -1.19 -2.99 -23.48
CA TYR A 407 -1.81 -1.71 -23.10
C TYR A 407 -0.76 -0.60 -22.98
N ASP A 408 -1.20 0.66 -23.00
CA ASP A 408 -0.31 1.80 -22.77
C ASP A 408 0.12 1.88 -21.30
N THR A 409 -0.77 1.48 -20.39
CA THR A 409 -0.50 1.35 -18.94
C THR A 409 -1.30 0.18 -18.37
N VAL A 410 -0.74 -0.52 -17.38
CA VAL A 410 -1.49 -1.45 -16.51
C VAL A 410 -1.14 -1.20 -15.05
N THR A 411 -2.08 -1.48 -14.14
CA THR A 411 -1.76 -1.57 -12.71
C THR A 411 -1.26 -2.96 -12.34
N MET A 412 -0.73 -3.10 -11.13
CA MET A 412 -0.46 -4.41 -10.53
C MET A 412 -1.76 -5.23 -10.47
N PRO A 413 -1.76 -6.53 -10.81
CA PRO A 413 -2.92 -7.38 -10.62
C PRO A 413 -3.18 -7.64 -9.13
N ALA A 414 -4.46 -7.81 -8.80
CA ALA A 414 -4.93 -8.28 -7.50
C ALA A 414 -5.75 -9.57 -7.68
N PHE A 415 -5.68 -10.45 -6.69
CA PHE A 415 -6.46 -11.68 -6.63
C PHE A 415 -7.70 -11.50 -5.75
N SER A 416 -8.76 -12.24 -6.06
CA SER A 416 -9.91 -12.38 -5.17
C SER A 416 -9.55 -13.09 -3.86
N PRO A 417 -10.36 -12.95 -2.80
CA PRO A 417 -10.13 -13.65 -1.54
C PRO A 417 -9.95 -15.18 -1.65
N ASP A 418 -10.68 -15.82 -2.57
CA ASP A 418 -10.55 -17.26 -2.83
C ASP A 418 -9.38 -17.61 -3.76
N GLY A 419 -8.70 -16.60 -4.35
CA GLY A 419 -7.58 -16.76 -5.26
C GLY A 419 -7.91 -17.16 -6.69
N ASN A 420 -9.17 -17.42 -7.01
CA ASN A 420 -9.58 -17.95 -8.32
C ASN A 420 -9.80 -16.87 -9.37
N ARG A 421 -9.95 -15.62 -8.95
CA ARG A 421 -10.22 -14.48 -9.83
C ARG A 421 -9.15 -13.43 -9.74
N THR A 422 -9.04 -12.65 -10.80
CA THR A 422 -8.00 -11.63 -10.96
C THR A 422 -8.61 -10.33 -11.43
N VAL A 423 -8.04 -9.21 -11.00
CA VAL A 423 -8.43 -7.87 -11.46
C VAL A 423 -7.21 -6.98 -11.65
N TYR A 424 -7.21 -6.18 -12.71
CA TYR A 424 -6.27 -5.08 -12.89
C TYR A 424 -6.92 -3.96 -13.70
N MET A 425 -6.39 -2.75 -13.60
CA MET A 425 -6.78 -1.64 -14.47
C MET A 425 -5.83 -1.59 -15.66
N ALA A 426 -6.38 -1.30 -16.83
CA ALA A 426 -5.62 -1.12 -18.05
C ALA A 426 -6.02 0.19 -18.74
N GLN A 427 -5.06 0.84 -19.40
CA GLN A 427 -5.27 2.06 -20.16
C GLN A 427 -4.90 1.83 -21.62
N LYS A 428 -5.76 2.34 -22.51
CA LYS A 428 -5.49 2.43 -23.94
C LYS A 428 -5.94 3.80 -24.43
N SER A 429 -5.02 4.54 -25.03
CA SER A 429 -5.16 5.97 -25.30
C SER A 429 -5.52 6.75 -24.01
N ASP A 430 -6.59 7.52 -24.03
CA ASP A 430 -7.09 8.33 -22.91
C ASP A 430 -8.14 7.61 -22.05
N LYS A 431 -8.43 6.33 -22.33
CA LYS A 431 -9.50 5.57 -21.66
C LYS A 431 -8.95 4.47 -20.77
N TRP A 432 -9.67 4.20 -19.69
CA TRP A 432 -9.39 3.17 -18.70
C TRP A 432 -10.45 2.09 -18.73
N THR A 433 -10.05 0.84 -18.54
CA THR A 433 -10.94 -0.30 -18.28
C THR A 433 -10.46 -1.08 -17.06
N VAL A 434 -11.38 -1.78 -16.42
CA VAL A 434 -11.08 -2.79 -15.41
C VAL A 434 -11.16 -4.14 -16.10
N VAL A 435 -10.05 -4.88 -16.08
CA VAL A 435 -9.96 -6.23 -16.62
C VAL A 435 -10.18 -7.21 -15.48
N VAL A 436 -11.19 -8.07 -15.61
CA VAL A 436 -11.52 -9.11 -14.64
C VAL A 436 -11.36 -10.45 -15.33
N ASP A 437 -10.55 -11.35 -14.77
CA ASP A 437 -10.33 -12.70 -15.30
C ASP A 437 -9.87 -12.70 -16.77
N GLY A 438 -9.06 -11.70 -17.14
CA GLY A 438 -8.59 -11.50 -18.52
C GLY A 438 -9.61 -10.89 -19.48
N GLN A 439 -10.82 -10.58 -19.03
CA GLN A 439 -11.88 -9.97 -19.83
C GLN A 439 -11.97 -8.47 -19.58
N GLU A 440 -11.92 -7.67 -20.64
CA GLU A 440 -12.05 -6.22 -20.56
C GLU A 440 -13.50 -5.81 -20.24
N GLY A 441 -13.68 -4.99 -19.22
CA GLY A 441 -14.95 -4.30 -18.96
C GLY A 441 -15.15 -3.07 -19.87
N PRO A 442 -16.21 -2.28 -19.61
CA PRO A 442 -16.44 -1.04 -20.33
C PRO A 442 -15.30 -0.02 -20.15
N TRP A 443 -15.15 0.86 -21.14
CA TRP A 443 -14.12 1.89 -21.16
C TRP A 443 -14.63 3.23 -20.61
N PHE A 444 -13.87 3.84 -19.72
CA PHE A 444 -14.22 5.05 -18.97
C PHE A 444 -13.13 6.14 -19.08
N ASP A 445 -13.47 7.38 -18.73
CA ASP A 445 -12.49 8.50 -18.68
C ASP A 445 -11.52 8.37 -17.51
N GLY A 446 -11.82 7.50 -16.54
CA GLY A 446 -11.00 7.22 -15.37
C GLY A 446 -11.64 6.16 -14.51
N THR A 447 -10.83 5.51 -13.68
CA THR A 447 -11.31 4.50 -12.72
C THR A 447 -10.40 4.45 -11.48
N SER A 448 -10.91 3.93 -10.36
CA SER A 448 -10.12 3.64 -9.15
C SER A 448 -9.64 2.19 -9.14
N LEU A 449 -8.76 1.87 -8.17
CA LEU A 449 -8.49 0.47 -7.83
C LEU A 449 -9.79 -0.25 -7.49
N ALA A 450 -9.89 -1.50 -7.96
CA ALA A 450 -11.03 -2.36 -7.73
C ALA A 450 -10.88 -3.22 -6.48
N THR A 451 -12.00 -3.56 -5.85
CA THR A 451 -12.08 -4.38 -4.65
C THR A 451 -13.04 -5.54 -4.88
N PHE A 452 -12.62 -6.76 -4.56
CA PHE A 452 -13.47 -7.94 -4.59
C PHE A 452 -14.40 -7.99 -3.37
N SER A 453 -15.61 -8.52 -3.56
CA SER A 453 -16.46 -8.94 -2.45
C SER A 453 -15.81 -10.08 -1.65
N PRO A 454 -16.16 -10.25 -0.36
CA PRO A 454 -15.58 -11.30 0.49
C PRO A 454 -15.78 -12.73 -0.05
N ASP A 455 -16.83 -12.99 -0.82
CA ASP A 455 -17.09 -14.27 -1.48
C ASP A 455 -16.55 -14.35 -2.92
N SER A 456 -15.75 -13.37 -3.34
CA SER A 456 -15.09 -13.31 -4.65
C SER A 456 -16.03 -13.16 -5.84
N LYS A 457 -17.34 -12.97 -5.65
CA LYS A 457 -18.31 -12.92 -6.76
C LYS A 457 -18.42 -11.56 -7.43
N HIS A 458 -18.25 -10.47 -6.69
CA HIS A 458 -18.43 -9.12 -7.19
C HIS A 458 -17.14 -8.31 -7.15
N VAL A 459 -17.00 -7.36 -8.07
CA VAL A 459 -15.89 -6.40 -8.14
C VAL A 459 -16.46 -5.00 -8.14
N ALA A 460 -16.13 -4.21 -7.11
CA ALA A 460 -16.60 -2.84 -6.96
C ALA A 460 -15.46 -1.83 -7.12
N TYR A 461 -15.75 -0.70 -7.78
CA TYR A 461 -14.78 0.37 -8.07
C TYR A 461 -15.50 1.69 -8.41
N LEU A 462 -14.75 2.78 -8.46
CA LEU A 462 -15.23 4.08 -8.95
C LEU A 462 -14.91 4.21 -10.44
N VAL A 463 -15.83 4.82 -11.19
CA VAL A 463 -15.64 5.13 -12.62
C VAL A 463 -15.97 6.59 -12.89
N LYS A 464 -15.27 7.18 -13.86
CA LYS A 464 -15.48 8.55 -14.31
C LYS A 464 -16.06 8.57 -15.72
N ARG A 465 -17.14 9.32 -15.90
CA ARG A 465 -17.75 9.64 -17.21
C ARG A 465 -17.96 11.16 -17.31
N GLY A 466 -17.29 11.79 -18.27
CA GLY A 466 -17.24 13.24 -18.39
C GLY A 466 -16.63 13.88 -17.14
N GLN A 467 -17.43 14.68 -16.43
CA GLN A 467 -17.01 15.36 -15.20
C GLN A 467 -17.49 14.68 -13.92
N ALA A 468 -18.31 13.62 -14.03
CA ALA A 468 -18.91 12.95 -12.89
C ALA A 468 -18.25 11.60 -12.62
N TRP A 469 -18.20 11.23 -11.34
CA TRP A 469 -17.88 9.89 -10.88
C TRP A 469 -19.14 9.17 -10.42
N SER A 470 -19.15 7.85 -10.55
CA SER A 470 -20.16 6.96 -9.98
C SER A 470 -19.47 5.71 -9.43
N LEU A 471 -20.16 4.98 -8.55
CA LEU A 471 -19.77 3.61 -8.23
C LEU A 471 -20.06 2.71 -9.43
N ALA A 472 -19.35 1.59 -9.53
CA ALA A 472 -19.61 0.53 -10.47
C ALA A 472 -19.38 -0.82 -9.80
N VAL A 473 -20.21 -1.80 -10.16
CA VAL A 473 -20.09 -3.19 -9.74
C VAL A 473 -20.14 -4.06 -10.99
N ASP A 474 -19.15 -4.93 -11.16
CA ASP A 474 -19.08 -5.89 -12.29
C ASP A 474 -19.26 -5.24 -13.67
N GLY A 475 -18.67 -4.05 -13.88
CA GLY A 475 -18.80 -3.32 -15.14
C GLY A 475 -20.00 -2.38 -15.22
N LEU A 476 -20.96 -2.46 -14.29
CA LEU A 476 -22.20 -1.71 -14.32
C LEU A 476 -22.14 -0.49 -13.39
N PRO A 477 -22.16 0.75 -13.92
CA PRO A 477 -22.20 1.95 -13.09
C PRO A 477 -23.53 2.12 -12.35
N GLY A 478 -23.47 2.61 -11.12
CA GLY A 478 -24.62 3.08 -10.35
C GLY A 478 -25.21 4.39 -10.86
N GLU A 479 -26.28 4.82 -10.22
CA GLU A 479 -27.07 6.01 -10.56
C GLU A 479 -26.57 7.26 -9.82
N LYS A 480 -25.99 7.11 -8.62
CA LYS A 480 -25.48 8.21 -7.83
C LYS A 480 -24.23 8.81 -8.46
N LEU A 481 -24.32 10.10 -8.81
CA LEU A 481 -23.22 10.88 -9.37
C LEU A 481 -22.60 11.77 -8.28
N PHE A 482 -21.28 11.84 -8.30
CA PHE A 482 -20.50 12.65 -7.38
C PHE A 482 -19.23 13.24 -8.02
N ILE A 483 -18.62 14.22 -7.36
CA ILE A 483 -17.43 14.92 -7.87
C ILE A 483 -16.18 14.03 -7.78
N GLY A 484 -16.13 13.12 -6.80
CA GLY A 484 -15.06 12.12 -6.68
C GLY A 484 -15.06 11.39 -5.34
N GLY A 485 -14.23 10.35 -5.22
CA GLY A 485 -13.99 9.67 -3.96
C GLY A 485 -13.16 10.50 -2.98
N VAL A 486 -13.43 10.38 -1.68
CA VAL A 486 -12.66 11.06 -0.64
C VAL A 486 -11.25 10.46 -0.56
N LYS A 487 -10.22 11.31 -0.58
CA LYS A 487 -8.84 10.85 -0.52
C LYS A 487 -8.58 10.05 0.77
N GLY A 488 -8.07 8.83 0.60
CA GLY A 488 -7.76 7.93 1.71
C GLY A 488 -8.93 7.07 2.17
N ALA A 489 -10.14 7.30 1.66
CA ALA A 489 -11.26 6.39 1.87
C ALA A 489 -11.08 5.14 1.00
N ALA A 490 -11.24 3.97 1.63
CA ALA A 490 -11.36 2.70 0.93
C ALA A 490 -12.81 2.44 0.53
N LEU A 491 -13.01 1.57 -0.46
CA LEU A 491 -14.26 0.87 -0.67
C LEU A 491 -14.24 -0.37 0.22
N VAL A 492 -15.23 -0.51 1.10
CA VAL A 492 -15.25 -1.54 2.15
C VAL A 492 -16.51 -2.37 2.02
N PHE A 493 -16.37 -3.67 1.80
CA PHE A 493 -17.49 -4.61 1.85
C PHE A 493 -17.84 -4.97 3.31
N ASP A 494 -19.08 -4.72 3.71
CA ASP A 494 -19.66 -5.12 5.00
C ASP A 494 -20.25 -6.54 4.96
N SER A 495 -20.64 -7.00 3.76
CA SER A 495 -21.09 -8.36 3.48
C SER A 495 -20.70 -8.76 2.06
N LYS A 496 -21.20 -9.90 1.57
CA LYS A 496 -20.98 -10.35 0.18
C LYS A 496 -21.58 -9.39 -0.86
N THR A 497 -22.67 -8.72 -0.49
CA THR A 497 -23.48 -7.89 -1.38
C THR A 497 -23.64 -6.45 -0.90
N ARG A 498 -23.12 -6.10 0.28
CA ARG A 498 -23.18 -4.73 0.81
C ARG A 498 -21.79 -4.16 1.01
N PHE A 499 -21.60 -2.94 0.55
CA PHE A 499 -20.35 -2.21 0.72
C PHE A 499 -20.61 -0.70 0.82
N HIS A 500 -19.59 0.04 1.24
CA HIS A 500 -19.67 1.48 1.32
C HIS A 500 -18.34 2.16 1.01
N THR A 501 -18.41 3.46 0.71
CA THR A 501 -17.24 4.34 0.62
C THR A 501 -17.62 5.79 0.91
N LEU A 502 -16.62 6.67 1.00
CA LEU A 502 -16.82 8.11 1.18
C LEU A 502 -16.63 8.85 -0.14
N VAL A 503 -17.57 9.74 -0.46
CA VAL A 503 -17.56 10.54 -1.69
C VAL A 503 -17.74 12.03 -1.40
N MET A 504 -17.41 12.85 -2.39
CA MET A 504 -17.54 14.30 -2.36
C MET A 504 -18.58 14.79 -3.36
N GLY A 505 -19.46 15.70 -2.93
CA GLY A 505 -20.43 16.37 -3.81
C GLY A 505 -21.49 15.43 -4.38
N VAL A 506 -22.28 14.80 -3.51
CA VAL A 506 -23.39 13.88 -3.87
C VAL A 506 -24.70 14.38 -3.26
N ASP A 507 -25.79 14.38 -4.01
CA ASP A 507 -27.13 14.80 -3.56
C ASP A 507 -27.14 16.16 -2.81
N GLY A 508 -26.29 17.11 -3.24
CA GLY A 508 -26.14 18.44 -2.62
C GLY A 508 -25.26 18.48 -1.36
N HIS A 509 -24.75 17.34 -0.89
CA HIS A 509 -23.86 17.25 0.26
C HIS A 509 -22.39 17.31 -0.15
N ALA A 510 -21.60 18.12 0.57
CA ALA A 510 -20.16 18.23 0.32
C ALA A 510 -19.43 16.91 0.54
N PHE A 511 -19.82 16.16 1.59
CA PHE A 511 -19.28 14.84 1.92
C PHE A 511 -20.41 13.92 2.37
N ALA A 512 -20.39 12.68 1.90
CA ALA A 512 -21.31 11.64 2.34
C ALA A 512 -20.66 10.26 2.28
N ARG A 513 -21.20 9.32 3.06
CA ARG A 513 -21.01 7.90 2.79
C ARG A 513 -22.05 7.47 1.76
N VAL A 514 -21.64 6.67 0.79
CA VAL A 514 -22.56 5.97 -0.11
C VAL A 514 -22.53 4.50 0.30
N ASP A 515 -23.67 4.01 0.78
CA ASP A 515 -23.92 2.61 1.06
C ASP A 515 -24.56 1.98 -0.18
N VAL A 516 -24.05 0.83 -0.62
CA VAL A 516 -24.53 0.11 -1.80
C VAL A 516 -24.92 -1.30 -1.42
N GLU A 517 -26.11 -1.71 -1.84
CA GLU A 517 -26.58 -3.09 -1.79
C GLU A 517 -26.75 -3.63 -3.22
N ILE A 518 -26.07 -4.74 -3.50
CA ILE A 518 -26.11 -5.46 -4.77
C ILE A 518 -27.32 -6.40 -4.73
N ALA A 519 -28.26 -6.21 -5.64
CA ALA A 519 -29.40 -7.10 -5.81
C ALA A 519 -28.92 -8.47 -6.33
N GLU A 520 -29.25 -9.53 -5.61
CA GLU A 520 -28.96 -10.93 -5.99
C GLU A 520 -29.83 -11.42 -7.15
#